data_AF-A0A7S3BNJ7-F1
#
_entry.id   AF-A0A7S3BNJ7-F1
#
_cell.length_a   1.000
_cell.length_b   1.000
_cell.length_c   1.000
_cell.angle_alpha   90.00
_cell.angle_beta   90.00
_cell.angle_gamma   90.00
#
_symmetry.space_group_name_H-M   'P 1'
#
loop_
_entity.id
_entity.type
_entity.pdbx_description
1 polymer ?
#
loop_
_entity_poly.entity_id
_entity_poly.type
_entity_poly.pdbx_seq_one_letter_code
_entity_poly.pdbx_strand_id
1 'polypeptide(L)'
;ELRALALVSAVPFVGFGFCDNMIMITSGDLIEAHVGKTFMLSTMAAAALGNMVSDVAGISLAKYIEQGATALGFRPPPLPAVLAEAPAAQVAKLAGCAGGVLVGCWLGMAPLFFGFGQ
;
A
#
# COMPACT_ATOMS: atom_id res chain seq x y z
N GLU A 1 0.03 -17.99 -17.38
CA GLU A 1 0.53 -16.65 -17.77
C GLU A 1 -0.22 -15.48 -17.11
N LEU A 2 -1.40 -15.05 -17.58
CA LEU A 2 -2.06 -13.83 -17.07
C LEU A 2 -2.41 -13.86 -15.57
N ARG A 3 -2.90 -14.99 -15.05
CA ARG A 3 -3.19 -15.14 -13.61
C ARG A 3 -1.92 -15.09 -12.75
N ALA A 4 -0.83 -15.66 -13.24
CA ALA A 4 0.46 -15.61 -12.55
C ALA A 4 1.03 -14.19 -12.55
N LEU A 5 0.90 -13.46 -13.66
CA LEU A 5 1.25 -12.04 -13.74
C LEU A 5 0.46 -11.19 -12.74
N ALA A 6 -0.85 -11.41 -12.63
CA ALA A 6 -1.70 -10.72 -11.67
C ALA A 6 -1.27 -11.03 -10.21
N LEU A 7 -1.01 -12.30 -9.89
CA LEU A 7 -0.58 -12.70 -8.54
C LEU A 7 0.78 -12.13 -8.16
N VAL A 8 1.77 -12.21 -9.05
CA VAL A 8 3.11 -11.65 -8.80
C VAL A 8 3.04 -10.12 -8.65
N SER A 9 2.16 -9.46 -9.42
CA SER A 9 1.93 -8.03 -9.29
C SER A 9 1.16 -7.65 -8.02
N ALA A 10 0.34 -8.55 -7.46
CA ALA A 10 -0.43 -8.27 -6.26
C ALA A 10 0.44 -8.23 -4.99
N VAL A 11 1.37 -9.18 -4.83
CA VAL A 11 2.19 -9.34 -3.60
C VAL A 11 2.86 -8.05 -3.10
N PRO A 12 3.66 -7.33 -3.92
CA PRO A 12 4.28 -6.10 -3.45
C PRO A 12 3.23 -5.02 -3.12
N PHE A 13 2.11 -4.98 -3.84
CA PHE A 13 1.05 -4.02 -3.58
C PHE A 13 0.22 -4.34 -2.33
N VAL A 14 0.17 -5.60 -1.88
CA VAL A 14 -0.34 -5.95 -0.54
C VAL A 14 0.54 -5.33 0.53
N GLY A 15 1.86 -5.48 0.41
CA GLY A 15 2.81 -4.88 1.35
C GLY A 15 2.74 -3.35 1.35
N PHE A 16 2.65 -2.75 0.16
CA PHE A 16 2.48 -1.31 0.02
C PHE A 16 1.18 -0.82 0.66
N GLY A 17 0.03 -1.39 0.30
CA GLY A 17 -1.26 -0.98 0.85
C GLY A 17 -1.37 -1.21 2.37
N PHE A 18 -0.72 -2.25 2.89
CA PHE A 18 -0.62 -2.49 4.33
C PHE A 18 0.15 -1.39 5.04
N CYS A 19 1.39 -1.13 4.62
CA CYS A 19 2.22 -0.09 5.22
C CYS A 19 1.56 1.28 5.06
N ASP A 20 0.98 1.56 3.90
CA ASP A 20 0.36 2.85 3.59
C ASP A 20 -0.81 3.15 4.55
N ASN A 21 -1.80 2.26 4.60
CA ASN A 21 -2.98 2.49 5.42
C ASN A 21 -2.65 2.45 6.94
N MET A 22 -1.68 1.61 7.35
CA MET A 22 -1.23 1.56 8.74
C MET A 22 -0.51 2.85 9.17
N ILE A 23 0.44 3.34 8.37
CA ILE A 23 1.19 4.57 8.66
C ILE A 23 0.25 5.77 8.60
N MET A 24 -0.66 5.83 7.62
CA MET A 24 -1.66 6.89 7.52
C MET A 24 -2.50 6.99 8.80
N ILE A 25 -3.10 5.88 9.24
CA ILE A 25 -4.00 5.87 10.41
C ILE A 25 -3.23 6.26 11.67
N THR A 26 -2.11 5.59 11.95
CA THR A 26 -1.30 5.86 13.15
C THR A 26 -0.75 7.29 13.16
N SER A 27 -0.28 7.81 12.03
CA SER A 27 0.22 9.17 11.94
C SER A 27 -0.90 10.19 12.05
N GLY A 28 -2.05 9.93 11.40
CA GLY A 28 -3.24 10.76 11.48
C GLY A 28 -3.73 10.92 12.92
N ASP A 29 -3.84 9.82 13.66
CA ASP A 29 -4.24 9.82 15.07
C ASP A 29 -3.26 10.61 15.94
N LEU A 30 -1.95 10.43 15.73
CA LEU A 30 -0.93 11.19 16.45
C LEU A 30 -0.99 12.70 16.14
N ILE A 31 -1.21 13.06 14.88
CA ILE A 31 -1.34 14.45 14.45
C ILE A 31 -2.61 15.06 15.05
N GLU A 32 -3.72 14.34 15.06
CA GLU A 32 -4.97 14.80 15.68
C GLU A 32 -4.78 15.02 17.18
N ALA A 33 -4.14 14.08 17.88
CA ALA A 33 -3.92 14.15 19.31
C ALA A 33 -2.99 15.30 19.75
N HIS A 34 -1.92 15.57 18.99
CA HIS A 34 -0.89 16.56 19.36
C HIS A 34 -1.08 17.93 18.70
N VAL A 35 -1.42 17.95 17.42
CA VAL A 35 -1.51 19.17 16.61
C VAL A 35 -2.96 19.66 16.53
N GLY A 36 -3.93 18.74 16.45
CA GLY A 36 -5.36 19.06 16.34
C GLY A 36 -5.87 19.90 17.51
N LYS A 37 -5.43 19.61 18.74
CA LYS A 37 -5.78 20.40 19.94
C LYS A 37 -5.17 21.81 19.95
N THR A 38 -4.06 22.01 19.25
CA THR A 38 -3.32 23.29 19.25
C THR A 38 -3.74 24.20 18.09
N PHE A 39 -4.03 23.61 16.92
CA PHE A 39 -4.33 24.34 15.68
C PHE A 39 -5.79 24.22 15.22
N MET A 40 -6.68 23.62 16.03
CA MET A 40 -8.09 23.35 15.67
C MET A 40 -8.23 22.63 14.31
N LEU A 41 -7.36 21.66 14.04
CA LEU A 41 -7.46 20.86 12.81
C LEU A 41 -8.66 19.93 12.90
N SER A 42 -9.36 19.75 11.78
CA SER A 42 -10.39 18.71 11.68
C SER A 42 -9.75 17.33 11.61
N THR A 43 -10.51 16.31 12.01
CA THR A 43 -10.10 14.89 11.91
C THR A 43 -9.69 14.52 10.48
N MET A 44 -10.45 14.99 9.48
CA MET A 44 -10.12 14.78 8.07
C MET A 44 -8.82 15.48 7.64
N ALA A 45 -8.48 16.63 8.24
CA ALA A 45 -7.20 17.30 7.96
C ALA A 45 -6.01 16.54 8.55
N ALA A 46 -6.15 15.99 9.76
CA ALA A 46 -5.13 15.13 10.36
C ALA A 46 -4.92 13.85 9.54
N ALA A 47 -6.01 13.22 9.07
CA ALA A 47 -5.93 12.07 8.16
C ALA A 47 -5.23 12.40 6.84
N ALA A 48 -5.50 13.57 6.25
CA ALA A 48 -4.82 14.02 5.02
C ALA A 48 -3.31 14.22 5.24
N LEU A 49 -2.91 14.77 6.39
CA LEU A 49 -1.49 14.88 6.77
C LEU A 49 -0.87 13.50 7.04
N GLY A 50 -1.61 12.59 7.67
CA GLY A 50 -1.21 11.19 7.83
C GLY A 50 -0.95 10.52 6.48
N ASN A 51 -1.78 10.79 5.47
CA ASN A 51 -1.56 10.26 4.12
C ASN A 51 -0.29 10.84 3.49
N MET A 52 -0.01 12.14 3.67
CA MET A 52 1.25 12.74 3.17
C MET A 52 2.48 12.08 3.80
N VAL A 53 2.45 11.81 5.11
CA VAL A 53 3.54 11.09 5.81
C VAL A 53 3.68 9.68 5.25
N SER A 54 2.55 9.00 5.04
CA SER A 54 2.50 7.66 4.48
C SER A 54 3.05 7.59 3.07
N ASP A 55 2.71 8.54 2.19
CA ASP A 55 3.22 8.59 0.82
C ASP A 55 4.76 8.71 0.79
N VAL A 56 5.32 9.57 1.63
CA VAL A 56 6.78 9.74 1.77
C VAL A 56 7.43 8.45 2.29
N ALA A 57 6.83 7.82 3.30
CA ALA A 57 7.29 6.54 3.80
C ALA A 57 7.17 5.44 2.74
N GLY A 58 6.10 5.42 1.95
CA GLY A 58 5.82 4.47 0.88
C GLY A 58 6.89 4.48 -0.21
N ILE A 59 7.40 5.66 -0.59
CA ILE A 59 8.54 5.79 -1.53
C ILE A 59 9.79 5.10 -0.96
N SER A 60 10.05 5.25 0.34
CA SER A 60 11.21 4.64 1.00
C SER A 60 11.03 3.12 1.17
N LEU A 61 9.81 2.68 1.48
CA LEU A 61 9.43 1.29 1.73
C LEU A 61 9.30 0.47 0.44
N ALA A 62 9.00 1.10 -0.69
CA ALA A 62 8.82 0.43 -1.97
C ALA A 62 10.01 -0.49 -2.32
N LYS A 63 11.24 -0.01 -2.11
CA LYS A 63 12.45 -0.82 -2.35
C LYS A 63 12.53 -2.04 -1.43
N TYR A 64 12.17 -1.89 -0.17
CA TYR A 64 12.18 -3.00 0.79
C TYR A 64 11.09 -4.02 0.49
N ILE A 65 9.91 -3.55 0.10
CA ILE A 65 8.77 -4.39 -0.30
C ILE A 65 9.12 -5.19 -1.57
N GLU A 66 9.73 -4.56 -2.57
CA GLU A 66 10.18 -5.24 -3.78
C GLU A 66 11.28 -6.28 -3.50
N GLN A 67 12.26 -5.93 -2.65
CA GLN A 67 13.30 -6.87 -2.22
C GLN A 67 12.71 -8.06 -1.45
N GLY A 68 11.76 -7.81 -0.55
CA GLY A 68 11.05 -8.85 0.20
C GLY A 68 10.25 -9.77 -0.70
N ALA A 69 9.49 -9.23 -1.66
CA ALA A 69 8.74 -10.02 -2.63
C ALA A 69 9.67 -10.90 -3.48
N THR A 70 10.81 -10.34 -3.91
CA THR A 70 11.83 -11.09 -4.66
C THR A 70 12.48 -12.19 -3.82
N ALA A 71 12.78 -11.91 -2.54
CA ALA A 71 13.34 -12.88 -1.60
C ALA A 71 12.38 -14.05 -1.32
N LEU A 72 11.07 -13.79 -1.32
CA LEU A 72 10.01 -14.80 -1.21
C LEU A 72 9.81 -15.62 -2.50
N GLY A 73 10.56 -15.32 -3.56
CA GLY A 73 10.52 -16.05 -4.83
C GLY A 73 9.45 -15.55 -5.81
N PHE A 74 8.75 -14.46 -5.49
CA PHE A 74 7.82 -13.81 -6.43
C PHE A 74 8.60 -12.97 -7.43
N ARG A 75 9.08 -13.64 -8.49
CA ARG A 75 9.72 -12.97 -9.62
C ARG A 75 8.73 -12.71 -10.74
N PRO A 76 8.82 -11.55 -11.41
CA PRO A 76 8.00 -11.27 -12.60
C PRO A 76 8.23 -12.39 -13.63
N PRO A 77 7.15 -12.95 -14.21
CA PRO A 77 7.28 -14.00 -15.22
C PRO A 77 8.06 -13.45 -16.44
N PRO A 78 8.96 -14.22 -17.05
CA PRO A 78 9.72 -13.80 -18.23
C PRO A 78 8.78 -13.72 -19.44
N LEU A 79 8.10 -12.60 -19.58
CA LEU A 79 7.22 -12.31 -20.71
C LEU A 79 8.05 -11.61 -21.80
N PRO A 80 7.91 -12.03 -23.08
CA PRO A 80 8.43 -11.25 -24.20
C PRO A 80 7.86 -9.83 -24.14
N ALA A 81 8.66 -8.80 -24.45
CA ALA A 81 8.23 -7.40 -24.35
C ALA A 81 6.90 -7.14 -25.10
N VAL A 82 6.73 -7.75 -26.28
CA VAL A 82 5.51 -7.69 -27.09
C VAL A 82 4.27 -8.23 -26.37
N LEU A 83 4.43 -9.26 -25.54
CA LEU A 83 3.34 -9.88 -24.79
C LEU A 83 3.04 -9.13 -23.48
N ALA A 84 4.03 -8.45 -22.90
CA ALA A 84 3.86 -7.59 -21.74
C ALA A 84 3.07 -6.31 -22.06
N GLU A 85 3.19 -5.79 -23.29
CA GLU A 85 2.45 -4.63 -23.76
C GLU A 85 1.03 -4.95 -24.27
N ALA A 86 0.67 -6.24 -24.34
CA ALA A 86 -0.67 -6.62 -24.72
C ALA A 86 -1.71 -6.06 -23.73
N PRO A 87 -2.87 -5.55 -24.19
CA PRO A 87 -3.88 -4.94 -23.32
C PRO A 87 -4.38 -5.93 -22.25
N ALA A 88 -4.47 -7.22 -22.58
CA ALA A 88 -4.83 -8.25 -21.60
C ALA A 88 -3.80 -8.39 -20.46
N ALA A 89 -2.50 -8.26 -20.76
CA ALA A 89 -1.44 -8.30 -19.76
C ALA A 89 -1.45 -7.05 -18.87
N GLN A 90 -1.69 -5.88 -19.45
CA GLN A 90 -1.85 -4.63 -18.69
C GLN A 90 -3.06 -4.67 -17.76
N VAL A 91 -4.21 -5.16 -18.24
CA VAL A 91 -5.42 -5.32 -17.41
C VAL A 91 -5.17 -6.33 -16.29
N ALA A 92 -4.53 -7.47 -16.58
CA ALA A 92 -4.20 -8.46 -15.56
C ALA A 92 -3.24 -7.90 -14.49
N LYS A 93 -2.22 -7.13 -14.90
CA LYS A 93 -1.32 -6.44 -13.99
C LYS A 93 -2.07 -5.44 -13.11
N LEU A 94 -2.88 -4.56 -13.72
CA LEU A 94 -3.67 -3.55 -13.01
C LEU A 94 -4.64 -4.19 -12.03
N ALA A 95 -5.34 -5.25 -12.43
CA ALA A 95 -6.24 -6.00 -11.55
C ALA A 95 -5.49 -6.64 -10.37
N GLY A 96 -4.29 -7.18 -10.62
CA GLY A 96 -3.39 -7.69 -9.58
C GLY A 96 -2.97 -6.60 -8.61
N CYS A 97 -2.50 -5.45 -9.12
CA CYS A 97 -2.12 -4.29 -8.31
C CYS A 97 -3.29 -3.79 -7.47
N ALA A 98 -4.46 -3.57 -8.08
CA ALA A 98 -5.66 -3.09 -7.39
C ALA A 98 -6.12 -4.07 -6.31
N GLY A 99 -6.18 -5.37 -6.62
CA GLY A 99 -6.51 -6.40 -5.64
C GLY A 99 -5.50 -6.47 -4.50
N GLY A 100 -4.20 -6.33 -4.82
CA GLY A 100 -3.13 -6.28 -3.84
C GLY A 100 -3.30 -5.10 -2.87
N VAL A 101 -3.47 -3.88 -3.38
CA VAL A 101 -3.71 -2.68 -2.56
C VAL A 101 -4.94 -2.87 -1.68
N LEU A 102 -6.07 -3.34 -2.23
CA LEU A 102 -7.29 -3.53 -1.45
C LEU A 102 -7.09 -4.47 -0.25
N VAL A 103 -6.43 -5.62 -0.48
CA VAL A 103 -6.12 -6.57 0.59
C VAL A 103 -5.13 -5.97 1.58
N GLY A 104 -4.09 -5.29 1.09
CA GLY A 104 -3.12 -4.59 1.91
C GLY A 104 -3.76 -3.56 2.83
N CYS A 105 -4.57 -2.66 2.27
CA CYS A 105 -5.28 -1.64 3.03
C CYS A 105 -6.23 -2.25 4.07
N TRP A 106 -6.91 -3.36 3.75
CA TRP A 106 -7.72 -4.10 4.72
C TRP A 106 -6.91 -4.60 5.91
N LEU A 107 -5.73 -5.16 5.67
CA LEU A 107 -4.81 -5.56 6.73
C LEU A 107 -4.28 -4.33 7.50
N GLY A 108 -4.00 -3.23 6.80
CA GLY A 108 -3.49 -1.98 7.37
C GLY A 108 -4.50 -1.22 8.23
N MET A 109 -5.80 -1.57 8.16
CA MET A 109 -6.83 -1.07 9.08
C MET A 109 -6.75 -1.70 10.48
N ALA A 110 -5.86 -2.66 10.73
CA ALA A 110 -5.70 -3.30 12.04
C ALA A 110 -5.62 -2.32 13.24
N PRO A 111 -4.94 -1.16 13.18
CA PRO A 111 -4.91 -0.20 14.28
C PRO A 111 -6.30 0.29 14.74
N LEU A 112 -7.27 0.39 13.82
CA LEU A 112 -8.65 0.78 14.13
C LEU A 112 -9.37 -0.25 15.00
N PHE A 113 -9.08 -1.53 14.79
CA PHE A 113 -9.75 -2.63 15.48
C PHE A 113 -9.07 -3.00 16.80
N PHE A 114 -7.76 -2.81 16.91
CA PHE A 114 -6.95 -3.23 18.07
C PHE A 114 -6.52 -2.07 18.99
N GLY A 115 -6.90 -0.83 18.68
CA GLY A 115 -6.85 0.28 19.63
C GLY A 115 -5.45 0.77 19.95
N PHE A 116 -4.64 1.08 18.93
CA PHE A 116 -3.47 1.95 19.13
C PHE A 116 -3.91 3.41 19.04
N GLY A 117 -4.63 3.91 20.06
CA GLY A 117 -5.01 5.33 20.12
C GLY A 117 -6.39 5.69 20.70
N GLN A 118 -6.83 5.05 21.80
CA GLN A 118 -7.80 5.71 22.70
C GLN A 118 -7.08 6.66 23.66
#